data_AF-A0A4P9X993-F1
#
_entry.id   AF-A0A4P9X993-F1
#
_cell.length_a   1.000
_cell.length_b   1.000
_cell.length_c   1.000
_cell.angle_alpha   90.00
_cell.angle_beta   90.00
_cell.angle_gamma   90.00
#
_symmetry.space_group_name_H-M   'P 1'
#
loop_
_entity.id
_entity.type
_entity.pdbx_description
1 polymer ?
#
loop_
_entity_poly.entity_id
_entity_poly.type
_entity_poly.pdbx_seq_one_letter_code
_entity_poly.pdbx_strand_id
1 'polypeptide(L)'
;MDNTTRALVFPGDPLRAANLWTGLVWTLILSDALLHRVLLSPRARGNRLLRPLVRYAMQPLAIRRVPEVGSKYPPFDLLSSMLLAIHVTLTFVFCWGRSGINYDIDFPRLGYHAVAAFSIAVMSALRYSPLRKLGVPHHYGLRWHRVLGMTFVALATAHAVSYLRTWGVANFTAIVLGDNPTFRWGVVAWSFCLLAFVPAPFRPIIWNVFKVVHITGALGVLIAASLHTTYARRWTIVAGAMWSIDWGCRLAHQYLVPSGEIVPGGFAAEGYVTTLVVRLPHSRLRRLIAWYSEPPFLHRLTISQFVFVSVPHIESFTSHPVSIVAHTEREGADEFILALASRGNFTRKLRHAAALATGENVEEAEAYAIDAFKAADPAVSAATHAAAKRAPVFPVHIEGPFQGILAPLEAYSRPVLIAGGVGLTPMLGMLATMVQRPPSTTHMRPILVWIVRTRARAQWAAPFLTRIASRVTIFVYFTGFEVPIVVPGAATDAAGDAAIDDDAAPAPAAPTAEWLPDTVVSRRGRPRFAALFRELIDDMADPDSGAQDDEAGRRRRRRAPARLVRPPCRSTRDVGIYACGPDAMFADVHRGAAEVSRHSSRIWAVHGEEFNW
;
A
#
# COMPACT_ATOMS: atom_id res chain seq x y z
N MET A 1 17.46 -55.32 11.59
CA MET A 1 17.52 -53.98 12.19
C MET A 1 16.30 -53.20 11.70
N ASP A 2 15.20 -53.41 12.42
CA ASP A 2 13.98 -52.61 12.31
C ASP A 2 14.28 -51.21 12.83
N ASN A 3 14.09 -50.19 11.99
CA ASN A 3 13.98 -48.82 12.44
C ASN A 3 12.57 -48.33 12.14
N THR A 4 11.73 -48.53 13.14
CA THR A 4 10.40 -47.95 13.31
C THR A 4 10.50 -46.44 13.51
N THR A 5 10.71 -45.71 12.42
CA THR A 5 10.29 -44.31 12.31
C THR A 5 9.07 -44.28 11.40
N ARG A 6 7.88 -44.41 12.00
CA ARG A 6 6.60 -44.08 11.35
C ARG A 6 6.55 -42.56 11.12
N ALA A 7 7.35 -42.07 10.19
CA ALA A 7 7.18 -40.74 9.63
C ALA A 7 5.85 -40.71 8.87
N LEU A 8 5.08 -39.63 9.02
CA LEU A 8 3.78 -39.41 8.38
C LEU A 8 3.79 -39.84 6.91
N VAL A 9 3.16 -40.98 6.63
CA VAL A 9 2.94 -41.48 5.27
C VAL A 9 1.75 -40.72 4.70
N PHE A 10 2.00 -39.73 3.84
CA PHE A 10 0.93 -39.14 3.03
C PHE A 10 0.55 -40.13 1.91
N PRO A 11 -0.75 -40.32 1.62
CA PRO A 11 -1.23 -41.37 0.72
C PRO A 11 -0.67 -41.19 -0.70
N GLY A 12 -0.39 -42.30 -1.37
CA GLY A 12 0.41 -42.42 -2.59
C GLY A 12 -0.09 -41.76 -3.89
N ASP A 13 -1.09 -40.87 -3.82
CA ASP A 13 -1.62 -40.14 -4.98
C ASP A 13 -1.16 -38.66 -4.95
N PRO A 14 -0.26 -38.25 -5.87
CA PRO A 14 0.17 -36.85 -6.03
C PRO A 14 -0.98 -35.84 -6.12
N LEU A 15 -2.10 -36.28 -6.69
CA LEU A 15 -3.31 -35.50 -6.86
C LEU A 15 -3.96 -35.12 -5.53
N ARG A 16 -4.11 -36.13 -4.66
CA ARG A 16 -4.66 -35.97 -3.32
C ARG A 16 -3.72 -35.14 -2.46
N ALA A 17 -2.42 -35.33 -2.61
CA ALA A 17 -1.41 -34.51 -1.95
C ALA A 17 -1.58 -33.03 -2.33
N ALA A 18 -1.67 -32.70 -3.62
CA ALA A 18 -1.88 -31.33 -4.07
C ALA A 18 -3.22 -30.73 -3.59
N ASN A 19 -4.31 -31.51 -3.58
CA ASN A 19 -5.60 -31.06 -3.06
C ASN A 19 -5.55 -30.77 -1.55
N LEU A 20 -4.91 -31.64 -0.77
CA LEU A 20 -4.73 -31.46 0.67
C LEU A 20 -3.85 -30.24 0.95
N TRP A 21 -2.74 -30.09 0.23
CA TRP A 21 -1.89 -28.90 0.29
C TRP A 21 -2.68 -27.62 -0.01
N THR A 22 -3.51 -27.63 -1.08
CA THR A 22 -4.39 -26.50 -1.44
C THR A 22 -5.32 -26.13 -0.27
N GLY A 23 -5.95 -27.11 0.38
CA GLY A 23 -6.83 -26.88 1.53
C GLY A 23 -6.10 -26.31 2.76
N LEU A 24 -4.87 -26.78 3.02
CA LEU A 24 -4.03 -26.26 4.10
C LEU A 24 -3.58 -24.82 3.81
N VAL A 25 -3.17 -24.51 2.58
CA VAL A 25 -2.80 -23.14 2.18
C VAL A 25 -3.98 -22.19 2.30
N TRP A 26 -5.19 -22.59 1.88
CA TRP A 26 -6.39 -21.79 2.11
C TRP A 26 -6.65 -21.53 3.58
N THR A 27 -6.45 -22.56 4.42
CA THR A 27 -6.59 -22.44 5.87
C THR A 27 -5.58 -21.43 6.40
N LEU A 28 -4.32 -21.46 5.97
CA LEU A 28 -3.30 -20.48 6.36
C LEU A 28 -3.70 -19.05 5.97
N ILE A 29 -4.18 -18.83 4.75
CA ILE A 29 -4.63 -17.50 4.28
C ILE A 29 -5.79 -16.98 5.14
N LEU A 30 -6.77 -17.82 5.41
CA LEU A 30 -7.94 -17.45 6.21
C LEU A 30 -7.58 -17.26 7.68
N SER A 31 -6.67 -18.08 8.23
CA SER A 31 -6.14 -17.94 9.59
C SER A 31 -5.32 -16.66 9.75
N ASP A 32 -4.46 -16.31 8.78
CA ASP A 32 -3.71 -15.05 8.76
C ASP A 32 -4.66 -13.85 8.91
N ALA A 33 -5.67 -13.80 8.04
CA ALA A 33 -6.66 -12.74 8.05
C ALA A 33 -7.51 -12.72 9.32
N LEU A 34 -8.03 -13.87 9.76
CA LEU A 34 -8.87 -13.98 10.95
C LEU A 34 -8.11 -13.61 12.21
N LEU A 35 -6.87 -14.10 12.36
CA LEU A 35 -6.08 -13.86 13.54
C LEU A 35 -5.68 -12.39 13.63
N HIS A 36 -5.25 -11.79 12.51
CA HIS A 36 -4.98 -10.36 12.46
C HIS A 36 -6.21 -9.52 12.85
N ARG A 37 -7.41 -9.91 12.40
CA ARG A 37 -8.68 -9.26 12.79
C ARG A 37 -9.01 -9.40 14.27
N VAL A 38 -8.90 -10.61 14.81
CA VAL A 38 -9.20 -10.88 16.22
C VAL A 38 -8.25 -10.08 17.09
N LEU A 39 -6.95 -10.11 16.79
CA LEU A 39 -5.92 -9.41 17.54
C LEU A 39 -6.06 -7.89 17.46
N LEU A 40 -6.45 -7.35 16.31
CA LEU A 40 -6.71 -5.92 16.15
C LEU A 40 -8.06 -5.46 16.69
N SER A 41 -8.97 -6.36 17.03
CA SER A 41 -10.30 -5.98 17.51
C SER A 41 -10.21 -5.17 18.83
N PRO A 42 -11.05 -4.12 19.00
CA PRO A 42 -11.10 -3.36 20.25
C PRO A 42 -11.39 -4.25 21.48
N ARG A 43 -12.17 -5.33 21.28
CA ARG A 43 -12.52 -6.30 22.33
C ARG A 43 -11.31 -7.11 22.79
N ALA A 44 -10.49 -7.63 21.86
CA ALA A 44 -9.26 -8.35 22.23
C ALA A 44 -8.27 -7.45 22.96
N ARG A 45 -8.16 -6.18 22.54
CA ARG A 45 -7.33 -5.16 23.21
C ARG A 45 -7.82 -4.81 24.62
N GLY A 46 -9.13 -4.86 24.86
CA GLY A 46 -9.72 -4.67 26.19
C GLY A 46 -9.48 -5.85 27.14
N ASN A 47 -9.29 -7.06 26.61
CA ASN A 47 -9.18 -8.29 27.38
C ASN A 47 -7.77 -8.48 27.96
N ARG A 48 -7.65 -8.54 29.29
CA ARG A 48 -6.37 -8.71 29.99
C ARG A 48 -5.61 -9.98 29.60
N LEU A 49 -6.31 -11.05 29.25
CA LEU A 49 -5.72 -12.34 28.87
C LEU A 49 -5.16 -12.33 27.44
N LEU A 50 -5.79 -11.60 26.53
CA LEU A 50 -5.37 -11.54 25.13
C LEU A 50 -4.34 -10.44 24.86
N ARG A 51 -4.23 -9.43 25.74
CA ARG A 51 -3.25 -8.35 25.62
C ARG A 51 -1.79 -8.77 25.38
N PRO A 52 -1.21 -9.74 26.12
CA PRO A 52 0.17 -10.16 25.87
C PRO A 52 0.30 -10.80 24.47
N LEU A 53 -0.68 -11.61 24.07
CA LEU A 53 -0.76 -12.21 22.74
C LEU A 53 -0.87 -11.15 21.63
N VAL A 54 -1.72 -10.14 21.80
CA VAL A 54 -1.85 -9.01 20.87
C VAL A 54 -0.54 -8.24 20.78
N ARG A 55 0.12 -7.95 21.91
CA ARG A 55 1.43 -7.28 21.93
C ARG A 55 2.51 -8.10 21.22
N TYR A 56 2.53 -9.41 21.42
CA TYR A 56 3.53 -10.30 20.85
C TYR A 56 3.31 -10.56 19.37
N ALA A 57 2.05 -10.72 18.94
CA ALA A 57 1.70 -10.94 17.53
C ALA A 57 1.86 -9.66 16.68
N MET A 58 1.56 -8.49 17.27
CA MET A 58 1.75 -7.18 16.64
C MET A 58 3.18 -6.64 16.80
N GLN A 59 4.03 -7.32 17.56
CA GLN A 59 5.44 -6.98 17.57
C GLN A 59 5.96 -7.30 16.17
N PRO A 60 6.48 -6.31 15.41
CA PRO A 60 7.32 -6.65 14.29
C PRO A 60 8.43 -7.55 14.84
N LEU A 61 8.92 -8.49 14.03
CA LEU A 61 10.21 -9.12 14.27
C LEU A 61 11.32 -8.05 14.19
N ALA A 62 11.28 -7.07 15.08
CA ALA A 62 12.44 -6.37 15.58
C ALA A 62 13.19 -7.43 16.37
N ILE A 63 13.86 -8.32 15.63
CA ILE A 63 15.00 -9.01 16.17
C ILE A 63 15.86 -7.87 16.69
N ARG A 64 16.06 -7.84 18.01
CA ARG A 64 16.88 -6.85 18.73
C ARG A 64 18.29 -6.72 18.12
N ARG A 65 18.67 -7.60 17.19
CA ARG A 65 19.87 -7.58 16.34
C ARG A 65 19.62 -8.36 15.03
N VAL A 66 19.13 -7.76 13.96
CA VAL A 66 19.39 -8.30 12.59
C VAL A 66 19.80 -7.18 11.65
N PRO A 67 20.79 -7.43 10.77
CA PRO A 67 21.56 -6.41 10.07
C PRO A 67 20.77 -5.77 8.93
N GLU A 68 21.35 -4.69 8.42
CA GLU A 68 20.95 -3.83 7.29
C GLU A 68 20.78 -4.56 5.94
N VAL A 69 20.03 -5.65 5.87
CA VAL A 69 19.64 -6.23 4.59
C VAL A 69 18.38 -5.51 4.13
N GLY A 70 18.54 -4.65 3.12
CA GLY A 70 17.52 -3.83 2.47
C GLY A 70 16.36 -4.63 1.87
N SER A 71 15.54 -5.22 2.73
CA SER A 71 14.29 -5.86 2.38
C SER A 71 13.32 -4.80 1.88
N LYS A 72 13.11 -4.76 0.55
CA LYS A 72 12.07 -4.00 -0.18
C LYS A 72 10.62 -4.38 0.19
N TYR A 73 10.43 -5.01 1.33
CA TYR A 73 9.15 -5.53 1.79
C TYR A 73 9.02 -5.23 3.28
N PRO A 74 7.84 -4.74 3.73
CA PRO A 74 7.61 -4.57 5.16
C PRO A 74 7.89 -5.92 5.83
N PRO A 75 8.63 -5.94 6.95
CA PRO A 75 8.88 -7.17 7.66
C PRO A 75 7.52 -7.83 7.93
N PHE A 76 7.38 -9.10 7.55
CA PHE A 76 6.28 -9.90 8.01
C PHE A 76 6.23 -9.72 9.54
N ASP A 77 5.04 -9.46 10.10
CA ASP A 77 4.91 -9.57 11.55
C ASP A 77 5.28 -11.01 11.95
N LEU A 78 5.58 -11.22 13.23
CA LEU A 78 6.01 -12.55 13.69
C LEU A 78 5.03 -13.63 13.26
N LEU A 79 3.74 -13.32 13.29
CA LEU A 79 2.67 -14.22 12.91
C LEU A 79 2.73 -14.58 11.42
N SER A 80 2.70 -13.61 10.51
CA SER A 80 2.75 -13.88 9.08
C SER A 80 4.10 -14.50 8.69
N SER A 81 5.18 -14.24 9.43
CA SER A 81 6.48 -14.94 9.26
C SER A 81 6.37 -16.43 9.62
N MET A 82 5.71 -16.74 10.73
CA MET A 82 5.43 -18.13 11.12
C MET A 82 4.54 -18.82 10.09
N LEU A 83 3.49 -18.15 9.58
CA LEU A 83 2.60 -18.70 8.56
C LEU A 83 3.33 -18.90 7.23
N LEU A 84 4.24 -18.01 6.85
CA LEU A 84 5.11 -18.19 5.69
C LEU A 84 6.05 -19.39 5.89
N ALA A 85 6.67 -19.52 7.07
CA ALA A 85 7.52 -20.67 7.38
C ALA A 85 6.74 -21.99 7.34
N ILE A 86 5.50 -22.00 7.83
CA ILE A 86 4.59 -23.15 7.71
C ILE A 86 4.28 -23.43 6.25
N HIS A 87 3.95 -22.42 5.43
CA HIS A 87 3.71 -22.58 3.99
C HIS A 87 4.91 -23.19 3.26
N VAL A 88 6.13 -22.69 3.52
CA VAL A 88 7.37 -23.21 2.94
C VAL A 88 7.59 -24.66 3.39
N THR A 89 7.39 -24.95 4.68
CA THR A 89 7.53 -26.30 5.23
C THR A 89 6.51 -27.26 4.61
N LEU A 90 5.24 -26.86 4.50
CA LEU A 90 4.20 -27.66 3.86
C LEU A 90 4.53 -27.90 2.39
N THR A 91 4.94 -26.86 1.66
CA THR A 91 5.37 -27.00 0.27
C THR A 91 6.51 -28.00 0.15
N PHE A 92 7.53 -27.90 1.00
CA PHE A 92 8.66 -28.83 0.99
C PHE A 92 8.22 -30.26 1.33
N VAL A 93 7.43 -30.47 2.38
CA VAL A 93 6.95 -31.81 2.79
C VAL A 93 6.11 -32.47 1.70
N PHE A 94 5.21 -31.71 1.07
CA PHE A 94 4.31 -32.25 0.05
C PHE A 94 4.98 -32.45 -1.31
N CYS A 95 6.03 -31.67 -1.62
CA CYS A 95 6.80 -31.82 -2.86
C CYS A 95 7.94 -32.85 -2.73
N TRP A 96 8.55 -32.99 -1.55
CA TRP A 96 9.80 -33.74 -1.35
C TRP A 96 9.67 -34.93 -0.39
N GLY A 97 8.48 -35.19 0.15
CA GLY A 97 8.22 -36.35 1.01
C GLY A 97 8.53 -37.67 0.28
N ARG A 98 9.66 -38.29 0.66
CA ARG A 98 10.19 -39.58 0.17
C ARG A 98 10.50 -39.68 -1.35
N SER A 99 10.33 -38.61 -2.12
CA SER A 99 10.55 -38.59 -3.57
C SER A 99 11.87 -37.90 -3.96
N GLY A 100 12.76 -38.62 -4.66
CA GLY A 100 13.87 -38.01 -5.39
C GLY A 100 13.40 -37.33 -6.68
N ILE A 101 14.27 -36.54 -7.31
CA ILE A 101 14.00 -35.84 -8.59
C ILE A 101 13.47 -36.79 -9.68
N ASN A 102 13.99 -38.02 -9.72
CA ASN A 102 13.57 -39.04 -10.69
C ASN A 102 12.10 -39.48 -10.49
N TYR A 103 11.57 -39.36 -9.27
CA TYR A 103 10.18 -39.72 -8.97
C TYR A 103 9.17 -38.67 -9.44
N ASP A 104 9.59 -37.42 -9.72
CA ASP A 104 8.67 -36.39 -10.26
C ASP A 104 8.32 -36.61 -11.74
N ILE A 105 9.13 -37.41 -12.43
CA ILE A 105 8.92 -37.77 -13.83
C ILE A 105 7.82 -38.83 -13.95
N ASP A 106 7.83 -39.79 -13.02
CA ASP A 106 6.81 -40.83 -12.91
C ASP A 106 5.54 -40.31 -12.21
N PHE A 107 5.69 -39.35 -11.30
CA PHE A 107 4.61 -38.72 -10.55
C PHE A 107 4.76 -37.20 -10.59
N PRO A 108 4.02 -36.45 -11.44
CA PRO A 108 4.20 -35.02 -11.67
C PRO A 108 3.71 -34.14 -10.49
N ARG A 109 4.29 -34.37 -9.31
CA ARG A 109 3.96 -33.74 -8.03
C ARG A 109 4.27 -32.25 -8.08
N LEU A 110 5.44 -31.87 -8.57
CA LEU A 110 5.84 -30.47 -8.70
C LEU A 110 4.89 -29.73 -9.64
N GLY A 111 4.50 -30.37 -10.75
CA GLY A 111 3.50 -29.84 -11.69
C GLY A 111 2.14 -29.59 -11.02
N TYR A 112 1.61 -30.56 -10.26
CA TYR A 112 0.34 -30.38 -9.56
C TYR A 112 0.36 -29.26 -8.51
N HIS A 113 1.43 -29.18 -7.71
CA HIS A 113 1.57 -28.13 -6.71
C HIS A 113 1.78 -26.76 -7.37
N ALA A 114 2.49 -26.70 -8.50
CA ALA A 114 2.66 -25.47 -9.27
C ALA A 114 1.30 -24.93 -9.74
N VAL A 115 0.48 -25.75 -10.41
CA VAL A 115 -0.82 -25.27 -10.92
C VAL A 115 -1.80 -24.96 -9.78
N ALA A 116 -1.74 -25.69 -8.66
CA ALA A 116 -2.48 -25.35 -7.45
C ALA A 116 -2.07 -23.98 -6.88
N ALA A 117 -0.76 -23.74 -6.71
CA ALA A 117 -0.21 -22.47 -6.25
C ALA A 117 -0.61 -21.32 -7.18
N PHE A 118 -0.54 -21.53 -8.49
CA PHE A 118 -0.97 -20.57 -9.50
C PHE A 118 -2.44 -20.17 -9.34
N SER A 119 -3.33 -21.15 -9.16
CA SER A 119 -4.76 -20.90 -9.00
C SER A 119 -5.06 -20.03 -7.78
N ILE A 120 -4.46 -20.35 -6.63
CA ILE A 120 -4.60 -19.55 -5.40
C ILE A 120 -3.96 -18.16 -5.58
N ALA A 121 -2.81 -18.07 -6.27
CA ALA A 121 -2.14 -16.81 -6.54
C ALA A 121 -3.02 -15.86 -7.38
N VAL A 122 -3.69 -16.38 -8.42
CA VAL A 122 -4.66 -15.62 -9.22
C VAL A 122 -5.80 -15.11 -8.33
N MET A 123 -6.43 -16.01 -7.56
CA MET A 123 -7.55 -15.66 -6.68
C MET A 123 -7.21 -14.60 -5.63
N SER A 124 -5.97 -14.62 -5.13
CA SER A 124 -5.49 -13.68 -4.11
C SER A 124 -5.25 -12.27 -4.65
N ALA A 125 -5.05 -12.13 -5.97
CA ALA A 125 -4.86 -10.83 -6.63
C ALA A 125 -6.16 -10.11 -7.04
N LEU A 126 -7.28 -10.83 -7.09
CA LEU A 126 -8.55 -10.28 -7.56
C LEU A 126 -9.07 -9.18 -6.61
N ARG A 127 -9.65 -8.10 -7.17
CA ARG A 127 -10.21 -6.99 -6.35
C ARG A 127 -11.63 -7.30 -5.88
N TYR A 128 -12.37 -8.12 -6.61
CA TYR A 128 -13.68 -8.68 -6.28
C TYR A 128 -13.52 -10.14 -5.83
N SER A 129 -12.46 -10.46 -5.09
CA SER A 129 -12.20 -11.83 -4.67
C SER A 129 -13.21 -12.30 -3.60
N PRO A 130 -13.53 -13.61 -3.57
CA PRO A 130 -14.25 -14.21 -2.44
C PRO A 130 -13.57 -13.96 -1.10
N LEU A 131 -12.24 -13.84 -1.08
CA LEU A 131 -11.48 -13.57 0.14
C LEU A 131 -11.91 -12.25 0.79
N ARG A 132 -12.27 -11.23 0.01
CA ARG A 132 -12.79 -9.98 0.58
C ARG A 132 -14.18 -10.12 1.19
N LYS A 133 -15.03 -11.00 0.66
CA LYS A 133 -16.34 -11.31 1.28
C LYS A 133 -16.17 -12.09 2.58
N LEU A 134 -15.15 -12.95 2.64
CA LEU A 134 -14.68 -13.56 3.88
C LEU A 134 -13.93 -12.56 4.77
N GLY A 135 -13.62 -11.40 4.21
CA GLY A 135 -13.09 -10.24 4.90
C GLY A 135 -11.56 -10.20 5.05
N VAL A 136 -10.86 -10.94 4.21
CA VAL A 136 -9.42 -10.74 4.01
C VAL A 136 -9.19 -9.40 3.28
N PRO A 137 -8.44 -8.45 3.86
CA PRO A 137 -8.17 -7.19 3.18
C PRO A 137 -7.36 -7.39 1.89
N HIS A 138 -7.57 -6.53 0.89
CA HIS A 138 -6.95 -6.70 -0.43
C HIS A 138 -5.41 -6.73 -0.40
N HIS A 139 -4.78 -5.90 0.45
CA HIS A 139 -3.33 -5.89 0.58
C HIS A 139 -2.76 -7.20 1.15
N TYR A 140 -3.50 -7.91 2.02
CA TYR A 140 -3.13 -9.26 2.46
C TYR A 140 -3.22 -10.25 1.30
N GLY A 141 -4.28 -10.18 0.49
CA GLY A 141 -4.39 -10.95 -0.75
C GLY A 141 -3.19 -10.73 -1.67
N LEU A 142 -2.74 -9.48 -1.85
CA LEU A 142 -1.55 -9.17 -2.66
C LEU A 142 -0.23 -9.67 -2.06
N ARG A 143 -0.12 -9.79 -0.72
CA ARG A 143 1.02 -10.46 -0.08
C ARG A 143 1.03 -11.94 -0.45
N TRP A 144 -0.09 -12.63 -0.29
CA TRP A 144 -0.24 -14.05 -0.64
C TRP A 144 -0.07 -14.31 -2.14
N HIS A 145 -0.55 -13.42 -3.01
CA HIS A 145 -0.31 -13.48 -4.46
C HIS A 145 1.19 -13.55 -4.79
N ARG A 146 2.02 -12.73 -4.12
CA ARG A 146 3.48 -12.73 -4.33
C ARG A 146 4.11 -14.03 -3.84
N VAL A 147 3.80 -14.46 -2.61
CA VAL A 147 4.34 -15.70 -2.02
C VAL A 147 3.99 -16.92 -2.88
N LEU A 148 2.72 -17.02 -3.27
CA LEU A 148 2.23 -18.14 -4.08
C LEU A 148 2.69 -18.05 -5.53
N GLY A 149 2.83 -16.84 -6.09
CA GLY A 149 3.42 -16.63 -7.41
C GLY A 149 4.88 -17.08 -7.47
N MET A 150 5.69 -16.75 -6.45
CA MET A 150 7.06 -17.25 -6.32
C MET A 150 7.09 -18.78 -6.15
N THR A 151 6.18 -19.33 -5.33
CA THR A 151 6.03 -20.78 -5.14
C THR A 151 5.70 -21.47 -6.47
N PHE A 152 4.75 -20.93 -7.23
CA PHE A 152 4.36 -21.42 -8.55
C PHE A 152 5.55 -21.45 -9.51
N VAL A 153 6.29 -20.34 -9.65
CA VAL A 153 7.43 -20.24 -10.58
C VAL A 153 8.54 -21.21 -10.20
N ALA A 154 8.85 -21.31 -8.90
CA ALA A 154 9.87 -22.22 -8.40
C ALA A 154 9.52 -23.69 -8.71
N LEU A 155 8.28 -24.11 -8.41
CA LEU A 155 7.82 -25.47 -8.64
C LEU A 155 7.69 -25.79 -10.14
N ALA A 156 7.14 -24.87 -10.94
CA ALA A 156 7.02 -25.03 -12.39
C ALA A 156 8.40 -25.15 -13.07
N THR A 157 9.37 -24.36 -12.60
CA THR A 157 10.74 -24.42 -13.12
C THR A 157 11.44 -25.70 -12.69
N ALA A 158 11.31 -26.12 -11.43
CA ALA A 158 11.87 -27.39 -10.96
C ALA A 158 11.27 -28.58 -11.72
N HIS A 159 9.96 -28.56 -11.97
CA HIS A 159 9.27 -29.54 -12.81
C HIS A 159 9.84 -29.57 -14.24
N ALA A 160 9.89 -28.43 -14.92
CA ALA A 160 10.40 -28.33 -16.30
C ALA A 160 11.88 -28.79 -16.40
N VAL A 161 12.74 -28.34 -15.48
CA VAL A 161 14.16 -28.70 -15.45
C VAL A 161 14.36 -30.19 -15.20
N SER A 162 13.53 -30.82 -14.35
CA SER A 162 13.63 -32.25 -14.06
C SER A 162 13.35 -33.12 -15.29
N TYR A 163 12.32 -32.75 -16.08
CA TYR A 163 12.02 -33.40 -17.36
C TYR A 163 13.12 -33.13 -18.40
N LEU A 164 13.52 -31.88 -18.60
CA LEU A 164 14.55 -31.51 -19.58
C LEU A 164 15.90 -32.17 -19.29
N ARG A 165 16.31 -32.24 -18.02
CA ARG A 165 17.54 -32.93 -17.61
C ARG A 165 17.47 -34.41 -17.98
N THR A 166 16.36 -35.08 -17.69
CA THR A 166 16.25 -36.52 -17.91
C THR A 166 16.16 -36.87 -19.38
N TRP A 167 15.39 -36.11 -20.16
CA TRP A 167 15.34 -36.25 -21.61
C TRP A 167 16.68 -35.93 -22.26
N GLY A 168 17.40 -34.94 -21.73
CA GLY A 168 18.74 -34.57 -22.18
C GLY A 168 19.76 -35.68 -21.92
N VAL A 169 19.79 -36.25 -20.71
CA VAL A 169 20.66 -37.38 -20.36
C VAL A 169 20.34 -38.61 -21.22
N ALA A 170 19.07 -38.83 -21.54
CA ALA A 170 18.63 -39.94 -22.38
C ALA A 170 18.71 -39.64 -23.90
N ASN A 171 19.16 -38.45 -24.32
CA ASN A 171 19.19 -37.98 -25.72
C ASN A 171 17.85 -38.09 -26.48
N PHE A 172 16.71 -37.96 -25.79
CA PHE A 172 15.37 -38.08 -26.38
C PHE A 172 14.60 -36.76 -26.50
N THR A 173 15.18 -35.62 -26.12
CA THR A 173 14.48 -34.32 -26.08
C THR A 173 13.80 -33.94 -27.40
N ALA A 174 14.49 -34.10 -28.53
CA ALA A 174 13.95 -33.75 -29.85
C ALA A 174 12.77 -34.63 -30.25
N ILE A 175 12.87 -35.94 -29.97
CA ILE A 175 11.83 -36.94 -30.25
C ILE A 175 10.60 -36.65 -29.38
N VAL A 176 10.79 -36.48 -28.07
CA VAL A 176 9.71 -36.25 -27.10
C VAL A 176 8.94 -34.96 -27.39
N LEU A 177 9.64 -33.88 -27.75
CA LEU A 177 9.00 -32.62 -28.12
C LEU A 177 8.37 -32.64 -29.52
N GLY A 178 8.93 -33.39 -30.47
CA GLY A 178 8.36 -33.55 -31.81
C GLY A 178 7.05 -34.32 -31.80
N ASP A 179 7.04 -35.47 -31.13
CA ASP A 179 5.96 -36.45 -31.27
C ASP A 179 4.79 -36.18 -30.33
N ASN A 180 5.02 -35.52 -29.19
CA ASN A 180 4.00 -35.38 -28.16
C ASN A 180 3.58 -33.91 -27.93
N PRO A 181 2.34 -33.52 -28.31
CA PRO A 181 1.85 -32.16 -28.12
C PRO A 181 1.73 -31.75 -26.64
N THR A 182 1.52 -32.70 -25.72
CA THR A 182 1.45 -32.40 -24.28
C THR A 182 2.75 -31.75 -23.81
N PHE A 183 3.91 -32.29 -24.16
CA PHE A 183 5.19 -31.72 -23.70
C PHE A 183 5.48 -30.35 -24.33
N ARG A 184 5.09 -30.14 -25.60
CA ARG A 184 5.16 -28.83 -26.25
C ARG A 184 4.36 -27.78 -25.49
N TRP A 185 3.12 -28.10 -25.13
CA TRP A 185 2.29 -27.20 -24.31
C TRP A 185 2.87 -26.96 -22.91
N GLY A 186 3.60 -27.93 -22.35
CA GLY A 186 4.35 -27.76 -21.10
C GLY A 186 5.45 -26.71 -21.20
N VAL A 187 6.26 -26.77 -22.28
CA VAL A 187 7.28 -25.76 -22.57
C VAL A 187 6.65 -24.39 -22.81
N VAL A 188 5.55 -24.32 -23.58
CA VAL A 188 4.82 -23.06 -23.81
C VAL A 188 4.29 -22.47 -22.51
N ALA A 189 3.72 -23.29 -21.62
CA ALA A 189 3.24 -22.85 -20.31
C ALA A 189 4.38 -22.33 -19.43
N TRP A 190 5.54 -22.99 -19.44
CA TRP A 190 6.72 -22.53 -18.71
C TRP A 190 7.28 -21.21 -19.28
N SER A 191 7.31 -21.04 -20.60
CA SER A 191 7.70 -19.77 -21.24
C SER A 191 6.80 -18.61 -20.82
N PHE A 192 5.47 -18.81 -20.78
CA PHE A 192 4.54 -17.79 -20.29
C PHE A 192 4.69 -17.51 -18.79
N CYS A 193 5.02 -18.53 -18.00
CA CYS A 193 5.35 -18.39 -16.58
C CYS A 193 6.57 -17.47 -16.39
N LEU A 194 7.66 -17.70 -17.13
CA LEU A 194 8.85 -16.85 -17.10
C LEU A 194 8.55 -15.44 -17.60
N LEU A 195 7.78 -15.32 -18.69
CA LEU A 195 7.34 -14.03 -19.22
C LEU A 195 6.62 -13.21 -18.15
N ALA A 196 5.71 -13.83 -17.39
CA ALA A 196 4.99 -13.14 -16.32
C ALA A 196 5.90 -12.74 -15.14
N PHE A 197 6.95 -13.50 -14.84
CA PHE A 197 7.77 -13.33 -13.64
C PHE A 197 8.99 -12.42 -13.83
N VAL A 198 9.71 -12.55 -14.94
CA VAL A 198 11.01 -11.87 -15.18
C VAL A 198 10.94 -10.35 -15.04
N PRO A 199 9.88 -9.64 -15.48
CA PRO A 199 9.80 -8.19 -15.32
C PRO A 199 9.49 -7.73 -13.87
N ALA A 200 9.09 -8.63 -12.96
CA ALA A 200 8.62 -8.27 -11.63
C ALA A 200 9.65 -7.50 -10.75
N PRO A 201 10.96 -7.86 -10.74
CA PRO A 201 11.97 -7.09 -10.00
C PRO A 201 12.17 -5.67 -10.53
N PHE A 202 11.85 -5.44 -11.81
CA PHE A 202 12.02 -4.17 -12.52
C PHE A 202 10.74 -3.32 -12.56
N ARG A 203 9.64 -3.80 -11.94
CA ARG A 203 8.36 -3.09 -11.89
C ARG A 203 8.44 -1.60 -11.50
N PRO A 204 9.36 -1.11 -10.63
CA PRO A 204 9.41 0.31 -10.28
C PRO A 204 9.89 1.19 -11.43
N ILE A 205 10.59 0.61 -12.41
CA ILE A 205 11.17 1.30 -13.56
C ILE A 205 10.26 1.14 -14.77
N ILE A 206 9.75 -0.08 -15.01
CA ILE A 206 9.01 -0.45 -16.22
C ILE A 206 7.56 -0.88 -15.93
N TRP A 207 6.85 -0.14 -15.07
CA TRP A 207 5.51 -0.53 -14.59
C TRP A 207 4.52 -0.91 -15.69
N ASN A 208 4.44 -0.11 -16.76
CA ASN A 208 3.51 -0.35 -17.87
C ASN A 208 3.83 -1.66 -18.61
N VAL A 209 5.11 -1.91 -18.89
CA VAL A 209 5.58 -3.15 -19.53
C VAL A 209 5.31 -4.33 -18.60
N PHE A 210 5.70 -4.23 -17.33
CA PHE A 210 5.43 -5.25 -16.32
C PHE A 210 3.93 -5.60 -16.30
N LYS A 211 3.04 -4.62 -16.24
CA LYS A 211 1.58 -4.85 -16.19
C LYS A 211 1.09 -5.65 -17.38
N VAL A 212 1.43 -5.24 -18.61
CA VAL A 212 0.98 -5.92 -19.84
C VAL A 212 1.55 -7.33 -19.89
N VAL A 213 2.86 -7.47 -19.72
CA VAL A 213 3.57 -8.74 -19.83
C VAL A 213 3.12 -9.72 -18.74
N HIS A 214 2.92 -9.26 -17.51
CA HIS A 214 2.46 -10.09 -16.39
C HIS A 214 1.05 -10.65 -16.60
N ILE A 215 0.11 -9.81 -17.05
CA ILE A 215 -1.28 -10.23 -17.31
C ILE A 215 -1.33 -11.18 -18.51
N THR A 216 -0.68 -10.82 -19.62
CA THR A 216 -0.64 -11.67 -20.82
C THR A 216 0.05 -13.00 -20.53
N GLY A 217 1.15 -13.00 -19.78
CA GLY A 217 1.82 -14.22 -19.33
C GLY A 217 0.92 -15.10 -18.46
N ALA A 218 0.21 -14.52 -17.49
CA ALA A 218 -0.73 -15.28 -16.65
C ALA A 218 -1.89 -15.90 -17.45
N LEU A 219 -2.44 -15.19 -18.43
CA LEU A 219 -3.46 -15.73 -19.34
C LEU A 219 -2.89 -16.85 -20.23
N GLY A 220 -1.66 -16.66 -20.73
CA GLY A 220 -0.93 -17.68 -21.47
C GLY A 220 -0.74 -18.96 -20.66
N VAL A 221 -0.38 -18.85 -19.37
CA VAL A 221 -0.30 -20.00 -18.44
C VAL A 221 -1.65 -20.70 -18.30
N LEU A 222 -2.75 -19.96 -18.10
CA LEU A 222 -4.10 -20.56 -17.97
C LEU A 222 -4.45 -21.45 -19.16
N ILE A 223 -4.18 -20.96 -20.38
CA ILE A 223 -4.48 -21.68 -21.63
C ILE A 223 -3.50 -22.85 -21.81
N ALA A 224 -2.19 -22.56 -21.80
CA ALA A 224 -1.16 -23.55 -22.11
C ALA A 224 -1.13 -24.69 -21.07
N ALA A 225 -1.29 -24.40 -19.78
CA ALA A 225 -1.35 -25.46 -18.76
C ALA A 225 -2.61 -26.35 -18.92
N SER A 226 -3.74 -25.78 -19.37
CA SER A 226 -4.96 -26.55 -19.66
C SER A 226 -4.83 -27.48 -20.86
N LEU A 227 -3.96 -27.13 -21.82
CA LEU A 227 -3.63 -27.92 -23.00
C LEU A 227 -2.49 -28.92 -22.74
N HIS A 228 -1.60 -28.60 -21.80
CA HIS A 228 -0.53 -29.50 -21.36
C HIS A 228 -1.10 -30.79 -20.78
N THR A 229 -2.05 -30.71 -19.83
CA THR A 229 -2.64 -31.90 -19.21
C THR A 229 -4.07 -31.67 -18.71
N THR A 230 -4.92 -32.68 -18.82
CA THR A 230 -6.31 -32.64 -18.32
C THR A 230 -6.36 -32.48 -16.80
N TYR A 231 -5.35 -32.95 -16.07
CA TYR A 231 -5.28 -32.80 -14.62
C TYR A 231 -5.06 -31.36 -14.16
N ALA A 232 -4.42 -30.51 -14.98
CA ALA A 232 -4.23 -29.09 -14.68
C ALA A 232 -5.54 -28.30 -14.83
N ARG A 233 -6.44 -28.76 -15.73
CA ARG A 233 -7.70 -28.07 -16.08
C ARG A 233 -8.55 -27.73 -14.87
N ARG A 234 -8.64 -28.61 -13.86
CA ARG A 234 -9.47 -28.33 -12.69
C ARG A 234 -9.05 -27.06 -11.93
N TRP A 235 -7.76 -26.73 -11.91
CA TRP A 235 -7.26 -25.56 -11.19
C TRP A 235 -7.25 -24.32 -12.07
N THR A 236 -6.92 -24.48 -13.36
CA THR A 236 -6.94 -23.38 -14.33
C THR A 236 -8.36 -22.92 -14.66
N ILE A 237 -9.34 -23.82 -14.74
CA ILE A 237 -10.75 -23.46 -14.92
C ILE A 237 -11.25 -22.64 -13.73
N VAL A 238 -10.94 -23.04 -12.49
CA VAL A 238 -11.32 -22.29 -11.29
C VAL A 238 -10.68 -20.90 -11.30
N ALA A 239 -9.38 -20.82 -11.59
CA ALA A 239 -8.67 -19.55 -11.67
C ALA A 239 -9.23 -18.63 -12.78
N GLY A 240 -9.45 -19.18 -13.98
CA GLY A 240 -10.03 -18.48 -15.12
C GLY A 240 -11.44 -17.99 -14.83
N ALA A 241 -12.31 -18.84 -14.29
CA ALA A 241 -13.68 -18.48 -13.93
C ALA A 241 -13.71 -17.34 -12.90
N MET A 242 -12.89 -17.42 -11.84
CA MET A 242 -12.80 -16.36 -10.83
C MET A 242 -12.28 -15.06 -11.42
N TRP A 243 -11.26 -15.12 -12.28
CA TRP A 243 -10.73 -13.94 -12.96
C TRP A 243 -11.76 -13.31 -13.90
N SER A 244 -12.50 -14.12 -14.67
CA SER A 244 -13.59 -13.66 -15.53
C SER A 244 -14.73 -13.03 -14.74
N ILE A 245 -15.10 -13.59 -13.59
CA ILE A 245 -16.10 -13.00 -12.69
C ILE A 245 -15.61 -11.65 -12.13
N ASP A 246 -14.36 -11.57 -11.68
CA ASP A 246 -13.76 -10.32 -11.20
C ASP A 246 -13.80 -9.23 -12.27
N TRP A 247 -13.41 -9.55 -13.51
CA TRP A 247 -13.49 -8.64 -14.65
C TRP A 247 -14.92 -8.27 -15.02
N GLY A 248 -15.84 -9.24 -15.04
CA GLY A 248 -17.26 -9.00 -15.29
C GLY A 248 -17.88 -8.06 -14.25
N CYS A 249 -17.55 -8.24 -12.97
CA CYS A 249 -17.98 -7.34 -11.90
C CYS A 249 -17.42 -5.93 -12.08
N ARG A 250 -16.15 -5.78 -12.48
CA ARG A 250 -15.55 -4.45 -12.76
C ARG A 250 -16.22 -3.76 -13.92
N LEU A 251 -16.42 -4.47 -15.03
CA LEU A 251 -17.09 -3.92 -16.21
C LEU A 251 -18.53 -3.54 -15.86
N ALA A 252 -19.28 -4.42 -15.19
CA ALA A 252 -20.62 -4.12 -14.73
C ALA A 252 -20.64 -2.89 -13.80
N HIS A 253 -19.69 -2.78 -12.87
CA HIS A 253 -19.59 -1.63 -11.97
C HIS A 253 -19.22 -0.34 -12.73
N GLN A 254 -18.30 -0.42 -13.69
CA GLN A 254 -17.87 0.73 -14.49
C GLN A 254 -19.00 1.22 -15.41
N TYR A 255 -19.71 0.32 -16.09
CA TYR A 255 -20.69 0.69 -17.11
C TYR A 255 -22.12 0.83 -16.61
N LEU A 256 -22.53 0.02 -15.65
CA LEU A 256 -23.92 0.00 -15.16
C LEU A 256 -24.12 0.88 -13.92
N VAL A 257 -23.04 1.38 -13.33
CA VAL A 257 -23.08 2.18 -12.10
C VAL A 257 -22.22 3.44 -12.26
N PRO A 258 -22.80 4.57 -12.74
CA PRO A 258 -22.14 5.87 -12.69
C PRO A 258 -21.71 6.14 -11.25
N SER A 259 -20.40 6.27 -11.00
CA SER A 259 -19.85 6.31 -9.65
C SER A 259 -19.38 7.73 -9.30
N GLY A 260 -20.36 8.61 -9.18
CA GLY A 260 -20.14 9.99 -8.79
C GLY A 260 -19.68 10.87 -9.93
N GLU A 261 -19.48 12.13 -9.59
CA GLU A 261 -19.13 13.19 -10.51
C GLU A 261 -18.04 14.06 -9.88
N ILE A 262 -17.13 14.56 -10.71
CA ILE A 262 -16.24 15.64 -10.27
C ILE A 262 -17.09 16.90 -10.21
N VAL A 263 -17.15 17.53 -9.04
CA VAL A 263 -17.91 18.76 -8.82
C VAL A 263 -17.40 19.85 -9.77
N PRO A 264 -18.26 20.69 -10.37
CA PRO A 264 -17.81 21.87 -11.11
C PRO A 264 -16.84 22.72 -10.26
N GLY A 265 -15.67 23.06 -10.82
CA GLY A 265 -14.62 23.76 -10.05
C GLY A 265 -13.93 22.91 -8.98
N GLY A 266 -14.25 21.61 -8.90
CA GLY A 266 -13.62 20.63 -8.01
C GLY A 266 -12.25 20.17 -8.47
N PHE A 267 -11.58 20.94 -9.34
CA PHE A 267 -10.23 20.72 -9.82
C PHE A 267 -9.31 21.80 -9.26
N ALA A 268 -8.18 21.39 -8.70
CA ALA A 268 -7.08 22.31 -8.39
C ALA A 268 -5.76 21.66 -8.78
N ALA A 269 -4.97 22.34 -9.61
CA ALA A 269 -3.70 21.84 -10.11
C ALA A 269 -2.53 22.62 -9.49
N GLU A 270 -2.26 22.41 -8.20
CA GLU A 270 -1.20 23.13 -7.49
C GLU A 270 0.15 22.41 -7.55
N GLY A 271 1.15 23.03 -8.19
CA GLY A 271 2.48 22.45 -8.34
C GLY A 271 2.44 21.14 -9.12
N TYR A 272 2.90 20.02 -8.55
CA TYR A 272 2.87 18.71 -9.23
C TYR A 272 1.69 17.81 -8.82
N VAL A 273 0.74 18.34 -8.04
CA VAL A 273 -0.40 17.58 -7.51
C VAL A 273 -1.70 18.11 -8.10
N THR A 274 -2.57 17.21 -8.52
CA THR A 274 -3.94 17.50 -8.94
C THR A 274 -4.89 17.02 -7.85
N THR A 275 -5.67 17.95 -7.32
CA THR A 275 -6.74 17.66 -6.36
C THR A 275 -8.08 17.57 -7.08
N LEU A 276 -8.85 16.51 -6.77
CA LEU A 276 -10.19 16.26 -7.27
C LEU A 276 -11.18 16.27 -6.12
N VAL A 277 -12.29 16.97 -6.29
CA VAL A 277 -13.46 16.88 -5.40
C VAL A 277 -14.51 16.02 -6.09
N VAL A 278 -14.68 14.78 -5.60
CA VAL A 278 -15.66 13.84 -6.15
C VAL A 278 -16.90 13.80 -5.26
N ARG A 279 -18.06 14.04 -5.85
CA ARG A 279 -19.36 13.94 -5.18
C ARG A 279 -19.98 12.56 -5.41
N LEU A 280 -20.38 11.91 -4.32
CA LEU A 280 -21.05 10.61 -4.31
C LEU A 280 -22.39 10.69 -3.56
N PRO A 281 -23.53 10.37 -4.20
CA PRO A 281 -24.83 10.33 -3.54
C PRO A 281 -24.85 9.31 -2.38
N HIS A 282 -25.55 9.61 -1.27
CA HIS A 282 -25.60 8.72 -0.09
C HIS A 282 -26.10 7.31 -0.40
N SER A 283 -27.11 7.19 -1.26
CA SER A 283 -27.65 5.89 -1.69
C SER A 283 -26.62 5.03 -2.45
N ARG A 284 -25.64 5.68 -3.10
CA ARG A 284 -24.53 5.03 -3.80
C ARG A 284 -23.40 4.73 -2.84
N LEU A 285 -23.04 5.67 -1.99
CA LEU A 285 -22.02 5.47 -0.96
C LEU A 285 -22.38 4.29 -0.06
N ARG A 286 -23.65 4.17 0.37
CA ARG A 286 -24.12 3.02 1.16
C ARG A 286 -23.96 1.70 0.43
N ARG A 287 -24.25 1.64 -0.89
CA ARG A 287 -24.06 0.45 -1.71
C ARG A 287 -22.59 0.09 -1.89
N LEU A 288 -21.74 1.09 -2.13
CA LEU A 288 -20.29 0.95 -2.27
C LEU A 288 -19.68 0.48 -0.94
N ILE A 289 -20.04 1.10 0.19
CA ILE A 289 -19.66 0.62 1.52
C ILE A 289 -20.17 -0.81 1.73
N ALA A 290 -21.43 -1.13 1.47
CA ALA A 290 -21.96 -2.49 1.66
C ALA A 290 -21.24 -3.55 0.81
N TRP A 291 -20.77 -3.16 -0.38
CA TRP A 291 -20.10 -4.06 -1.32
C TRP A 291 -18.61 -4.24 -1.02
N TYR A 292 -17.92 -3.17 -0.60
CA TYR A 292 -16.48 -3.15 -0.44
C TYR A 292 -16.02 -3.21 1.03
N SER A 293 -16.88 -2.85 1.97
CA SER A 293 -16.55 -2.89 3.39
C SER A 293 -16.73 -4.30 3.93
N GLU A 294 -15.90 -4.64 4.91
CA GLU A 294 -16.03 -5.86 5.70
C GLU A 294 -17.41 -5.95 6.39
N PRO A 295 -17.84 -7.15 6.84
CA PRO A 295 -19.09 -7.34 7.57
C PRO A 295 -19.33 -6.27 8.67
N PRO A 296 -20.60 -6.02 9.03
CA PRO A 296 -21.17 -4.76 9.57
C PRO A 296 -20.65 -4.23 10.91
N PHE A 297 -19.50 -4.68 11.41
CA PHE A 297 -18.96 -4.31 12.71
C PHE A 297 -17.90 -3.19 12.65
N LEU A 298 -17.49 -2.74 11.45
CA LEU A 298 -16.46 -1.70 11.23
C LEU A 298 -16.94 -0.53 10.34
N HIS A 299 -18.20 -0.09 10.54
CA HIS A 299 -18.94 0.88 9.73
C HIS A 299 -18.44 2.35 9.69
N ARG A 300 -17.16 2.61 9.47
CA ARG A 300 -16.74 3.98 9.08
C ARG A 300 -15.74 3.93 7.95
N LEU A 301 -16.04 4.66 6.87
CA LEU A 301 -15.01 5.20 5.99
C LEU A 301 -13.96 5.85 6.89
N THR A 302 -12.78 5.24 6.94
CA THR A 302 -11.67 5.79 7.71
C THR A 302 -10.87 6.63 6.74
N ILE A 303 -10.80 7.94 6.99
CA ILE A 303 -10.02 8.86 6.18
C ILE A 303 -8.55 8.46 6.42
N SER A 304 -7.98 7.75 5.44
CA SER A 304 -6.68 7.04 5.39
C SER A 304 -6.76 5.88 4.38
N GLN A 305 -7.98 5.42 4.08
CA GLN A 305 -8.28 4.46 3.03
C GLN A 305 -8.01 5.06 1.64
N PHE A 306 -7.70 4.18 0.70
CA PHE A 306 -7.55 4.56 -0.70
C PHE A 306 -8.66 3.95 -1.54
N VAL A 307 -8.93 4.56 -2.68
CA VAL A 307 -9.92 4.10 -3.67
C VAL A 307 -9.23 3.96 -5.02
N PHE A 308 -9.74 3.10 -5.88
CA PHE A 308 -9.38 3.16 -7.29
C PHE A 308 -10.33 4.11 -8.01
N VAL A 309 -9.76 5.07 -8.71
CA VAL A 309 -10.48 6.08 -9.49
C VAL A 309 -10.28 5.79 -10.97
N SER A 310 -11.38 5.80 -11.72
CA SER A 310 -11.36 5.80 -13.19
C SER A 310 -12.12 7.02 -13.70
N VAL A 311 -11.56 7.67 -14.72
CA VAL A 311 -12.20 8.81 -15.40
C VAL A 311 -12.26 8.44 -16.88
N PRO A 312 -13.36 7.82 -17.36
CA PRO A 312 -13.43 7.26 -18.71
C PRO A 312 -13.14 8.28 -19.82
N HIS A 313 -13.51 9.55 -19.61
CA HIS A 313 -13.23 10.63 -20.57
C HIS A 313 -11.75 10.98 -20.70
N ILE A 314 -10.92 10.62 -19.72
CA ILE A 314 -9.48 10.84 -19.73
C ILE A 314 -8.75 9.59 -20.21
N GLU A 315 -9.10 8.45 -19.62
CA GLU A 315 -8.53 7.15 -19.99
C GLU A 315 -9.50 6.01 -19.67
N SER A 316 -10.13 5.46 -20.71
CA SER A 316 -11.03 4.32 -20.59
C SER A 316 -10.31 3.07 -20.07
N PHE A 317 -11.03 2.22 -19.34
CA PHE A 317 -10.57 0.91 -18.83
C PHE A 317 -9.35 0.93 -17.90
N THR A 318 -8.93 2.10 -17.42
CA THR A 318 -7.85 2.22 -16.44
C THR A 318 -8.39 2.75 -15.13
N SER A 319 -7.85 2.24 -14.03
CA SER A 319 -8.20 2.62 -12.69
C SER A 319 -6.93 2.80 -11.87
N HIS A 320 -6.84 3.92 -11.17
CA HIS A 320 -5.65 4.36 -10.46
C HIS A 320 -5.94 4.45 -8.96
N PRO A 321 -5.10 3.87 -8.09
CA PRO A 321 -5.27 3.99 -6.65
C PRO A 321 -4.97 5.43 -6.19
N VAL A 322 -5.81 5.96 -5.31
CA VAL A 322 -5.71 7.32 -4.76
C VAL A 322 -6.16 7.32 -3.31
N SER A 323 -5.37 7.92 -2.42
CA SER A 323 -5.77 8.13 -1.02
C SER A 323 -6.86 9.19 -0.90
N ILE A 324 -7.82 8.94 -0.02
CA ILE A 324 -8.80 9.94 0.39
C ILE A 324 -8.13 10.89 1.38
N VAL A 325 -8.00 12.16 1.01
CA VAL A 325 -7.36 13.20 1.83
C VAL A 325 -8.33 13.79 2.83
N ALA A 326 -9.55 14.06 2.40
CA ALA A 326 -10.60 14.62 3.24
C ALA A 326 -11.98 14.16 2.77
N HIS A 327 -12.94 14.25 3.68
CA HIS A 327 -14.34 13.95 3.46
C HIS A 327 -15.18 15.05 4.10
N THR A 328 -16.22 15.46 3.37
CA THR A 328 -17.23 16.40 3.85
C THR A 328 -18.60 15.81 3.57
N GLU A 329 -19.39 15.60 4.61
CA GLU A 329 -20.79 15.22 4.49
C GLU A 329 -21.61 16.44 4.05
N ARG A 330 -22.41 16.27 2.99
CA ARG A 330 -23.39 17.25 2.52
C ARG A 330 -24.79 16.63 2.60
N GLU A 331 -25.80 17.47 2.46
CA GLU A 331 -27.18 16.98 2.41
C GLU A 331 -27.38 16.12 1.14
N GLY A 332 -27.67 14.82 1.33
CA GLY A 332 -27.96 13.85 0.27
C GLY A 332 -26.74 13.29 -0.50
N ALA A 333 -25.54 13.83 -0.30
CA ALA A 333 -24.30 13.37 -0.94
C ALA A 333 -23.07 13.63 -0.08
N ASP A 334 -21.99 12.89 -0.33
CA ASP A 334 -20.69 13.11 0.31
C ASP A 334 -19.66 13.58 -0.72
N GLU A 335 -18.83 14.54 -0.31
CA GLU A 335 -17.73 15.06 -1.12
C GLU A 335 -16.40 14.50 -0.59
N PHE A 336 -15.65 13.84 -1.47
CA PHE A 336 -14.33 13.28 -1.18
C PHE A 336 -13.27 14.09 -1.91
N ILE A 337 -12.22 14.48 -1.17
CA ILE A 337 -11.07 15.16 -1.73
C ILE A 337 -9.98 14.13 -1.97
N LEU A 338 -9.55 14.00 -3.22
CA LEU A 338 -8.53 13.06 -3.68
C LEU A 338 -7.34 13.87 -4.22
N ALA A 339 -6.11 13.49 -3.88
CA ALA A 339 -4.90 14.18 -4.35
C ALA A 339 -3.98 13.21 -5.09
N LEU A 340 -3.64 13.54 -6.33
CA LEU A 340 -2.85 12.72 -7.24
C LEU A 340 -1.58 13.47 -7.67
N ALA A 341 -0.42 12.84 -7.51
CA ALA A 341 0.81 13.37 -8.08
C ALA A 341 0.89 13.11 -9.59
N SER A 342 1.24 14.13 -10.38
CA SER A 342 1.46 14.04 -11.83
C SER A 342 2.79 13.36 -12.15
N ARG A 343 2.75 12.02 -12.16
CA ARG A 343 3.91 11.14 -12.43
C ARG A 343 3.73 10.27 -13.68
N GLY A 344 2.50 9.88 -14.00
CA GLY A 344 2.19 9.01 -15.13
C GLY A 344 1.29 9.67 -16.18
N ASN A 345 1.12 8.98 -17.30
CA ASN A 345 0.29 9.44 -18.44
C ASN A 345 -1.12 9.84 -18.00
N PHE A 346 -1.83 8.97 -17.28
CA PHE A 346 -3.16 9.26 -16.74
C PHE A 346 -3.18 10.55 -15.89
N THR A 347 -2.31 10.64 -14.88
CA THR A 347 -2.27 11.79 -13.96
C THR A 347 -1.86 13.09 -14.63
N ARG A 348 -1.14 13.02 -15.76
CA ARG A 348 -0.79 14.18 -16.59
C ARG A 348 -1.97 14.63 -17.45
N LYS A 349 -2.63 13.70 -18.15
CA LYS A 349 -3.87 14.01 -18.90
C LYS A 349 -4.95 14.59 -17.99
N LEU A 350 -5.07 14.05 -16.77
CA LEU A 350 -5.96 14.57 -15.75
C LEU A 350 -5.57 15.98 -15.31
N ARG A 351 -4.28 16.26 -15.11
CA ARG A 351 -3.78 17.61 -14.80
C ARG A 351 -4.06 18.59 -15.93
N HIS A 352 -3.80 18.21 -17.17
CA HIS A 352 -4.08 19.02 -18.34
C HIS A 352 -5.59 19.33 -18.45
N ALA A 353 -6.46 18.33 -18.28
CA ALA A 353 -7.89 18.54 -18.23
C ALA A 353 -8.33 19.46 -17.08
N ALA A 354 -7.69 19.34 -15.92
CA ALA A 354 -7.91 20.21 -14.77
C ALA A 354 -7.52 21.66 -15.06
N ALA A 355 -6.31 21.90 -15.60
CA ALA A 355 -5.81 23.23 -15.95
C ALA A 355 -6.72 23.93 -16.96
N LEU A 356 -7.20 23.20 -17.97
CA LEU A 356 -8.18 23.71 -18.93
C LEU A 356 -9.51 24.08 -18.30
N ALA A 357 -9.99 23.29 -17.34
CA ALA A 357 -11.25 23.54 -16.66
C ALA A 357 -11.15 24.73 -15.69
N THR A 358 -9.96 25.00 -15.12
CA THR A 358 -9.72 26.10 -14.18
C THR A 358 -9.22 27.39 -14.84
N GLY A 359 -8.89 27.35 -16.14
CA GLY A 359 -8.29 28.48 -16.85
C GLY A 359 -6.84 28.76 -16.44
N GLU A 360 -6.16 27.79 -15.83
CA GLU A 360 -4.73 27.86 -15.54
C GLU A 360 -3.92 27.73 -16.83
N ASN A 361 -2.75 28.38 -16.90
CA ASN A 361 -1.86 28.22 -18.04
C ASN A 361 -1.43 26.74 -18.14
N VAL A 362 -1.81 26.10 -19.24
CA VAL A 362 -1.57 24.67 -19.49
C VAL A 362 -0.08 24.37 -19.57
N GLU A 363 0.71 25.26 -20.19
CA GLU A 363 2.15 25.07 -20.34
C GLU A 363 2.87 25.11 -18.98
N GLU A 364 2.46 26.05 -18.12
CA GLU A 364 2.94 26.12 -16.74
C GLU A 364 2.51 24.89 -15.94
N ALA A 365 1.25 24.46 -16.08
CA ALA A 365 0.75 23.27 -15.41
C ALA A 365 1.51 22.01 -15.86
N GLU A 366 1.83 21.86 -17.15
CA GLU A 366 2.60 20.73 -17.66
C GLU A 366 4.06 20.75 -17.20
N ALA A 367 4.68 21.93 -17.08
CA ALA A 367 6.07 22.09 -16.63
C ALA A 367 6.31 21.54 -15.21
N TYR A 368 5.28 21.52 -14.35
CA TYR A 368 5.38 20.98 -13.00
C TYR A 368 5.32 19.44 -12.91
N ALA A 369 5.03 18.73 -14.00
CA ALA A 369 4.97 17.26 -14.00
C ALA A 369 6.38 16.65 -13.80
N ILE A 370 6.48 15.60 -12.96
CA ILE A 370 7.75 14.95 -12.64
C ILE A 370 8.06 13.87 -13.69
N ASP A 371 8.45 14.25 -14.92
CA ASP A 371 9.39 13.50 -15.81
C ASP A 371 9.61 14.19 -17.17
N ALA A 372 10.80 13.97 -17.75
CA ALA A 372 11.28 14.57 -19.02
C ALA A 372 10.64 13.95 -20.29
N PHE A 373 9.32 14.06 -20.45
CA PHE A 373 8.70 13.89 -21.78
C PHE A 373 8.75 15.25 -22.49
N LYS A 374 9.86 15.51 -23.19
CA LYS A 374 9.93 16.60 -24.16
C LYS A 374 8.92 16.30 -25.27
N ALA A 375 8.06 17.29 -25.55
CA ALA A 375 6.91 17.27 -26.45
C ALA A 375 5.67 16.56 -25.90
N ALA A 376 4.68 17.35 -25.46
CA ALA A 376 3.29 16.89 -25.43
C ALA A 376 2.96 16.31 -26.81
N ASP A 377 2.53 15.06 -26.86
CA ASP A 377 2.02 14.47 -28.11
C ASP A 377 0.81 15.30 -28.56
N PRO A 378 0.86 15.99 -29.71
CA PRO A 378 -0.21 16.89 -30.17
C PRO A 378 -1.57 16.18 -30.25
N ALA A 379 -1.57 14.87 -30.54
CA ALA A 379 -2.78 14.07 -30.62
C ALA A 379 -3.45 13.87 -29.23
N VAL A 380 -2.64 13.75 -28.18
CA VAL A 380 -3.13 13.59 -26.80
C VAL A 380 -3.70 14.90 -26.24
N SER A 381 -3.04 16.02 -26.55
CA SER A 381 -3.52 17.35 -26.17
C SER A 381 -4.87 17.66 -26.85
N ALA A 382 -5.00 17.41 -28.15
CA ALA A 382 -6.24 17.66 -28.90
C ALA A 382 -7.45 16.86 -28.37
N ALA A 383 -7.27 15.56 -28.07
CA ALA A 383 -8.34 14.73 -27.52
C ALA A 383 -8.79 15.19 -26.12
N THR A 384 -7.85 15.63 -25.30
CA THR A 384 -8.11 16.14 -23.94
C THR A 384 -8.80 17.51 -23.97
N HIS A 385 -8.37 18.39 -24.88
CA HIS A 385 -9.04 19.68 -25.14
C HIS A 385 -10.50 19.50 -25.58
N ALA A 386 -10.75 18.55 -26.49
CA ALA A 386 -12.11 18.25 -26.95
C ALA A 386 -13.00 17.71 -25.82
N ALA A 387 -12.44 16.91 -24.90
CA ALA A 387 -13.15 16.39 -23.74
C ALA A 387 -13.47 17.50 -22.71
N ALA A 388 -12.49 18.36 -22.38
CA ALA A 388 -12.68 19.47 -21.44
C ALA A 388 -13.68 20.52 -21.95
N LYS A 389 -13.70 20.80 -23.25
CA LYS A 389 -14.66 21.73 -23.88
C LYS A 389 -16.10 21.19 -23.88
N ARG A 390 -16.29 19.88 -23.76
CA ARG A 390 -17.60 19.21 -23.89
C ARG A 390 -18.28 18.87 -22.56
N ALA A 391 -17.55 18.86 -21.44
CA ALA A 391 -18.11 18.43 -20.15
C ALA A 391 -17.55 19.24 -18.97
N PRO A 392 -18.33 20.15 -18.35
CA PRO A 392 -17.93 20.84 -17.12
C PRO A 392 -17.95 19.91 -15.88
N VAL A 393 -18.54 18.72 -16.02
CA VAL A 393 -18.65 17.68 -15.00
C VAL A 393 -18.16 16.37 -15.60
N PHE A 394 -17.11 15.79 -15.02
CA PHE A 394 -16.60 14.50 -15.47
C PHE A 394 -17.22 13.38 -14.64
N PRO A 395 -17.90 12.40 -15.25
CA PRO A 395 -18.29 11.19 -14.54
C PRO A 395 -17.04 10.44 -14.10
N VAL A 396 -17.10 9.94 -12.88
CA VAL A 396 -16.01 9.17 -12.26
C VAL A 396 -16.52 7.79 -11.93
N HIS A 397 -15.60 6.84 -11.86
CA HIS A 397 -15.84 5.58 -11.19
C HIS A 397 -14.91 5.42 -10.00
N ILE A 398 -15.48 5.02 -8.87
CA ILE A 398 -14.79 4.81 -7.60
C ILE A 398 -14.99 3.33 -7.23
N GLU A 399 -13.89 2.60 -7.06
CA GLU A 399 -13.87 1.28 -6.43
C GLU A 399 -13.23 1.41 -5.04
N GLY A 400 -13.83 0.81 -4.02
CA GLY A 400 -13.32 0.87 -2.64
C GLY A 400 -14.43 1.22 -1.65
N PRO A 401 -14.09 1.67 -0.43
CA PRO A 401 -12.73 1.94 0.06
C PRO A 401 -11.89 0.66 0.22
N PHE A 402 -10.60 0.76 -0.09
CA PHE A 402 -9.59 -0.23 0.25
C PHE A 402 -8.82 0.22 1.49
N GLN A 403 -8.54 -0.73 2.37
CA GLN A 403 -8.02 -0.43 3.70
C GLN A 403 -6.65 0.26 3.65
N GLY A 404 -6.52 1.38 4.36
CA GLY A 404 -5.26 2.07 4.63
C GLY A 404 -4.69 1.69 6.00
N ILE A 405 -3.93 2.61 6.62
CA ILE A 405 -3.14 2.35 7.83
C ILE A 405 -3.93 1.62 8.92
N LEU A 406 -3.53 0.36 9.18
CA LEU A 406 -4.22 -0.55 10.12
C LEU A 406 -3.88 -0.29 11.59
N ALA A 407 -2.76 0.37 11.85
CA ALA A 407 -2.28 0.57 13.20
C ALA A 407 -3.06 1.71 13.90
N PRO A 408 -3.76 1.44 15.01
CA PRO A 408 -4.59 2.43 15.69
C PRO A 408 -3.71 3.52 16.30
N LEU A 409 -3.73 4.72 15.73
CA LEU A 409 -3.06 5.93 16.26
C LEU A 409 -3.39 6.17 17.74
N GLU A 410 -4.62 5.82 18.12
CA GLU A 410 -5.18 5.94 19.47
C GLU A 410 -4.51 5.03 20.51
N ALA A 411 -3.71 4.04 20.06
CA ALA A 411 -2.97 3.18 20.97
C ALA A 411 -1.72 3.86 21.56
N TYR A 412 -1.31 5.00 21.01
CA TYR A 412 -0.10 5.73 21.40
C TYR A 412 -0.47 7.09 21.98
N SER A 413 0.23 7.53 23.02
CA SER A 413 -0.05 8.83 23.66
C SER A 413 0.36 10.01 22.77
N ARG A 414 1.41 9.82 21.95
CA ARG A 414 1.82 10.78 20.90
C ARG A 414 2.15 10.03 19.62
N PRO A 415 1.26 10.05 18.61
CA PRO A 415 1.59 9.54 17.29
C PRO A 415 2.45 10.55 16.51
N VAL A 416 3.51 10.04 15.87
CA VAL A 416 4.42 10.76 14.98
C VAL A 416 4.19 10.25 13.57
N LEU A 417 3.69 11.09 12.68
CA LEU A 417 3.38 10.79 11.29
C LEU A 417 4.47 11.40 10.41
N ILE A 418 5.19 10.58 9.65
CA ILE A 418 6.33 10.96 8.82
C ILE A 418 5.98 10.70 7.36
N ALA A 419 5.95 11.76 6.56
CA ALA A 419 5.56 11.70 5.16
C ALA A 419 6.71 12.12 4.24
N GLY A 420 6.88 11.42 3.12
CA GLY A 420 7.81 11.78 2.05
C GLY A 420 7.07 12.12 0.75
N GLY A 421 7.22 13.34 0.24
CA GLY A 421 6.58 13.79 -1.00
C GLY A 421 5.05 13.68 -0.94
N VAL A 422 4.44 13.01 -1.93
CA VAL A 422 2.99 12.76 -1.97
C VAL A 422 2.50 11.76 -0.91
N GLY A 423 3.41 11.05 -0.23
CA GLY A 423 3.08 10.19 0.92
C GLY A 423 2.41 10.92 2.10
N LEU A 424 2.29 12.25 2.02
CA LEU A 424 1.49 13.07 2.92
C LEU A 424 -0.02 12.80 2.81
N THR A 425 -0.53 12.40 1.65
CA THR A 425 -1.98 12.25 1.40
C THR A 425 -2.70 11.32 2.37
N PRO A 426 -2.25 10.08 2.66
CA PRO A 426 -2.89 9.23 3.66
C PRO A 426 -2.77 9.81 5.09
N MET A 427 -1.67 10.51 5.39
CA MET A 427 -1.43 11.11 6.71
C MET A 427 -2.39 12.28 6.98
N LEU A 428 -2.68 13.09 5.98
CA LEU A 428 -3.69 14.15 6.08
C LEU A 428 -5.08 13.58 6.37
N GLY A 429 -5.43 12.46 5.73
CA GLY A 429 -6.69 11.77 6.01
C GLY A 429 -6.79 11.32 7.47
N MET A 430 -5.73 10.68 7.98
CA MET A 430 -5.66 10.25 9.37
C MET A 430 -5.82 11.42 10.33
N LEU A 431 -5.07 12.50 10.08
CA LEU A 431 -5.09 13.71 10.90
C LEU A 431 -6.46 14.40 10.88
N ALA A 432 -7.11 14.50 9.73
CA ALA A 432 -8.45 15.07 9.62
C ALA A 432 -9.45 14.33 10.52
N THR A 433 -9.40 12.99 10.54
CA THR A 433 -10.25 12.17 11.43
C THR A 433 -9.97 12.42 12.91
N MET A 434 -8.71 12.64 13.28
CA MET A 434 -8.33 12.92 14.66
C MET A 434 -8.77 14.32 15.10
N VAL A 435 -8.54 15.32 14.25
CA VAL A 435 -8.82 16.74 14.51
C VAL A 435 -10.33 17.00 14.59
N GLN A 436 -11.18 16.28 13.85
CA GLN A 436 -12.64 16.44 13.92
C GLN A 436 -13.26 15.97 15.26
N ARG A 437 -12.53 15.27 16.12
CA ARG A 437 -13.06 14.79 17.40
C ARG A 437 -13.06 15.89 18.47
N PRO A 438 -14.06 15.93 19.38
CA PRO A 438 -14.14 16.96 20.41
C PRO A 438 -12.95 16.88 21.39
N PRO A 439 -12.41 18.04 21.81
CA PRO A 439 -11.18 18.14 22.60
C PRO A 439 -11.23 17.46 23.97
N SER A 440 -12.41 17.14 24.49
CA SER A 440 -12.60 16.42 25.77
C SER A 440 -12.14 14.95 25.73
N THR A 441 -11.71 14.43 24.58
CA THR A 441 -11.35 13.01 24.41
C THR A 441 -9.86 12.75 24.13
N THR A 442 -9.05 13.79 23.91
CA THR A 442 -7.64 13.61 23.52
C THR A 442 -6.77 14.79 23.97
N HIS A 443 -5.99 14.62 25.04
CA HIS A 443 -4.79 15.44 25.31
C HIS A 443 -3.63 15.10 24.33
N MET A 444 -3.91 14.33 23.27
CA MET A 444 -2.90 13.88 22.32
C MET A 444 -2.74 14.92 21.22
N ARG A 445 -1.58 15.58 21.18
CA ARG A 445 -1.18 16.46 20.07
C ARG A 445 -0.29 15.64 19.11
N PRO A 446 -0.80 15.20 17.94
CA PRO A 446 -0.02 14.46 16.97
C PRO A 446 1.13 15.31 16.43
N ILE A 447 2.19 14.66 15.98
CA ILE A 447 3.30 15.32 15.29
C ILE A 447 3.30 14.87 13.84
N LEU A 448 3.33 15.83 12.92
CA LEU A 448 3.51 15.60 11.50
C LEU A 448 4.90 16.06 11.08
N VAL A 449 5.68 15.18 10.47
CA VAL A 449 6.97 15.46 9.87
C VAL A 449 6.84 15.22 8.37
N TRP A 450 6.84 16.27 7.58
CA TRP A 450 6.75 16.16 6.12
C TRP A 450 8.06 16.52 5.45
N ILE A 451 8.54 15.64 4.59
CA ILE A 451 9.79 15.78 3.87
C ILE A 451 9.48 15.91 2.38
N VAL A 452 9.87 17.03 1.81
CA VAL A 452 9.58 17.37 0.42
C VAL A 452 10.81 18.00 -0.22
N ARG A 453 10.95 17.87 -1.55
CA ARG A 453 12.15 18.39 -2.23
C ARG A 453 12.16 19.91 -2.29
N THR A 454 11.07 20.54 -2.72
CA THR A 454 11.03 21.99 -2.97
C THR A 454 9.73 22.59 -2.44
N ARG A 455 9.73 23.92 -2.24
CA ARG A 455 8.55 24.68 -1.80
C ARG A 455 7.40 24.63 -2.79
N ALA A 456 7.68 24.78 -4.08
CA ALA A 456 6.69 24.67 -5.15
C ALA A 456 5.95 23.30 -5.12
N ARG A 457 6.66 22.23 -4.73
CA ARG A 457 6.08 20.89 -4.57
C ARG A 457 5.21 20.75 -3.32
N ALA A 458 5.31 21.66 -2.38
CA ALA A 458 4.62 21.57 -1.10
C ALA A 458 3.35 22.42 -1.02
N GLN A 459 3.18 23.38 -1.94
CA GLN A 459 2.13 24.39 -1.90
C GLN A 459 0.71 23.80 -1.86
N TRP A 460 0.45 22.73 -2.62
CA TRP A 460 -0.85 22.03 -2.65
C TRP A 460 -1.38 21.62 -1.27
N ALA A 461 -0.49 21.41 -0.30
CA ALA A 461 -0.87 20.97 1.03
C ALA A 461 -1.32 22.12 1.95
N ALA A 462 -1.07 23.38 1.57
CA ALA A 462 -1.31 24.55 2.42
C ALA A 462 -2.73 24.56 3.02
N PRO A 463 -3.82 24.39 2.23
CA PRO A 463 -5.18 24.46 2.77
C PRO A 463 -5.49 23.36 3.78
N PHE A 464 -4.77 22.23 3.73
CA PHE A 464 -4.93 21.12 4.67
C PHE A 464 -4.11 21.35 5.93
N LEU A 465 -2.87 21.82 5.78
CA LEU A 465 -1.98 22.13 6.91
C LEU A 465 -2.59 23.23 7.79
N THR A 466 -3.10 24.31 7.19
CA THR A 466 -3.77 25.40 7.91
C THR A 466 -4.94 24.90 8.77
N ARG A 467 -5.74 23.96 8.24
CA ARG A 467 -6.90 23.39 8.94
C ARG A 467 -6.52 22.57 10.17
N ILE A 468 -5.34 21.95 10.19
CA ILE A 468 -4.91 21.05 11.27
C ILE A 468 -3.85 21.68 12.20
N ALA A 469 -3.24 22.80 11.82
CA ALA A 469 -2.09 23.39 12.53
C ALA A 469 -2.38 23.76 13.99
N SER A 470 -3.62 24.12 14.32
CA SER A 470 -4.02 24.42 15.71
C SER A 470 -4.02 23.20 16.64
N ARG A 471 -4.05 21.98 16.09
CA ARG A 471 -4.15 20.72 16.86
C ARG A 471 -3.01 19.74 16.62
N VAL A 472 -2.09 20.05 15.71
CA VAL A 472 -0.99 19.17 15.29
C VAL A 472 0.31 19.98 15.31
N THR A 473 1.38 19.39 15.82
CA THR A 473 2.73 19.98 15.67
C THR A 473 3.28 19.59 14.31
N ILE A 474 3.61 20.56 13.46
CA ILE A 474 3.98 20.30 12.05
C ILE A 474 5.41 20.77 11.80
N PHE A 475 6.23 19.85 11.29
CA PHE A 475 7.57 20.11 10.78
C PHE A 475 7.61 19.84 9.27
N VAL A 476 8.09 20.80 8.49
CA VAL A 476 8.28 20.65 7.04
C VAL A 476 9.77 20.76 6.70
N TYR A 477 10.35 19.71 6.13
CA TYR A 477 11.74 19.63 5.72
C TYR A 477 11.87 19.76 4.20
N PHE A 478 12.56 20.80 3.74
CA PHE A 478 12.89 21.01 2.34
C PHE A 478 14.29 20.46 2.05
N THR A 479 14.37 19.42 1.21
CA THR A 479 15.59 18.62 0.99
C THR A 479 16.33 18.90 -0.31
N GLY A 480 15.69 19.59 -1.26
CA GLY A 480 16.31 20.00 -2.52
C GLY A 480 17.03 21.33 -2.39
N PHE A 481 18.06 21.52 -3.21
CA PHE A 481 18.62 22.84 -3.48
C PHE A 481 17.60 23.60 -4.33
N GLU A 482 17.21 24.80 -3.89
CA GLU A 482 16.39 25.70 -4.70
C GLU A 482 17.25 26.17 -5.88
N VAL A 483 17.24 25.41 -6.98
CA VAL A 483 17.60 25.98 -8.28
C VAL A 483 16.39 26.82 -8.69
N PRO A 484 16.52 28.14 -8.88
CA PRO A 484 15.45 28.94 -9.43
C PRO A 484 15.04 28.30 -10.76
N ILE A 485 13.77 27.93 -10.90
CA ILE A 485 13.23 27.60 -12.22
C ILE A 485 13.18 28.95 -12.94
N VAL A 486 14.23 29.27 -13.69
CA VAL A 486 14.20 30.40 -14.62
C VAL A 486 13.21 30.00 -15.70
N VAL A 487 11.99 30.54 -15.61
CA VAL A 487 11.04 30.54 -16.71
C VAL A 487 11.62 31.47 -17.78
N PRO A 488 11.95 30.99 -18.99
CA PRO A 488 12.41 31.88 -20.05
C PRO A 488 11.23 32.79 -20.43
N GLY A 489 11.27 34.06 -20.02
CA GLY A 489 10.20 35.01 -20.34
C GLY A 489 10.18 36.31 -19.52
N ALA A 490 10.79 36.34 -18.33
CA ALA A 490 10.93 37.59 -17.58
C ALA A 490 12.25 38.28 -17.94
N ALA A 491 12.25 39.03 -19.05
CA ALA A 491 13.32 39.96 -19.35
C ALA A 491 13.33 41.08 -18.31
N THR A 492 14.46 41.26 -17.62
CA THR A 492 14.86 42.57 -17.10
C THR A 492 16.33 42.75 -17.39
N ASP A 493 16.60 43.74 -18.23
CA ASP A 493 17.91 44.21 -18.62
C ASP A 493 18.60 44.88 -17.42
N ALA A 494 19.75 44.36 -17.01
CA ALA A 494 20.81 45.15 -16.37
C ALA A 494 22.10 44.31 -16.33
N ALA A 495 23.05 44.67 -17.20
CA ALA A 495 24.44 44.27 -17.09
C ALA A 495 25.12 45.07 -15.96
N GLY A 496 26.06 44.43 -15.24
CA GLY A 496 26.91 45.10 -14.25
C GLY A 496 27.86 44.13 -13.56
N ASP A 497 29.16 44.33 -13.79
CA ASP A 497 30.31 43.50 -13.44
C ASP A 497 30.62 43.31 -11.93
N ALA A 498 31.39 42.24 -11.69
CA ALA A 498 32.55 42.15 -10.78
C ALA A 498 32.44 41.53 -9.36
N ALA A 499 33.33 40.55 -9.16
CA ALA A 499 34.06 40.11 -7.96
C ALA A 499 33.29 39.47 -6.79
N ILE A 500 33.59 38.18 -6.53
CA ILE A 500 33.28 37.49 -5.27
C ILE A 500 34.57 37.46 -4.45
N ASP A 501 34.57 38.22 -3.36
CA ASP A 501 35.54 38.17 -2.26
C ASP A 501 35.21 36.99 -1.32
N ASP A 502 36.24 36.31 -0.85
CA ASP A 502 36.19 35.21 0.13
C ASP A 502 35.98 35.80 1.54
N ASP A 503 34.73 35.93 1.99
CA ASP A 503 34.38 36.02 3.41
C ASP A 503 32.88 35.75 3.64
N ALA A 504 32.51 34.47 3.72
CA ALA A 504 31.12 34.06 3.94
C ALA A 504 30.71 34.14 5.42
N ALA A 505 30.15 35.29 5.78
CA ALA A 505 29.28 35.48 6.94
C ALA A 505 28.14 34.43 6.99
N PRO A 506 27.58 34.12 8.18
CA PRO A 506 26.53 33.11 8.32
C PRO A 506 25.34 33.42 7.40
N ALA A 507 24.90 32.41 6.65
CA ALA A 507 23.83 32.52 5.68
C ALA A 507 22.59 33.20 6.29
N PRO A 508 21.99 34.20 5.60
CA PRO A 508 20.81 34.89 6.11
C PRO A 508 19.66 33.89 6.30
N ALA A 509 18.88 34.10 7.36
CA ALA A 509 17.66 33.34 7.63
C ALA A 509 16.78 33.33 6.37
N ALA A 510 16.49 32.13 5.88
CA ALA A 510 15.72 31.95 4.65
C ALA A 510 14.35 32.65 4.77
N PRO A 511 13.83 33.27 3.69
CA PRO A 511 12.47 33.81 3.70
C PRO A 511 11.52 32.66 4.07
N THR A 512 10.66 32.86 5.07
CA THR A 512 9.60 31.91 5.40
C THR A 512 8.77 31.63 4.15
N ALA A 513 8.33 30.38 3.94
CA ALA A 513 7.39 30.13 2.85
C ALA A 513 6.08 30.83 3.21
N GLU A 514 5.77 31.95 2.54
CA GLU A 514 4.68 32.88 2.89
C GLU A 514 3.30 32.21 2.98
N TRP A 515 3.10 31.06 2.33
CA TRP A 515 1.87 30.27 2.36
C TRP A 515 1.77 29.27 3.52
N LEU A 516 2.87 29.00 4.25
CA LEU A 516 2.84 28.13 5.42
C LEU A 516 2.27 28.91 6.62
N PRO A 517 1.37 28.31 7.42
CA PRO A 517 0.94 28.94 8.67
C PRO A 517 2.13 29.20 9.59
N ASP A 518 2.12 30.32 10.32
CA ASP A 518 3.19 30.69 11.28
C ASP A 518 3.48 29.62 12.35
N THR A 519 2.49 28.77 12.61
CA THR A 519 2.58 27.65 13.55
C THR A 519 3.33 26.43 13.00
N VAL A 520 3.67 26.43 11.71
CA VAL A 520 4.41 25.35 11.03
C VAL A 520 5.91 25.66 11.03
N VAL A 521 6.70 24.73 11.56
CA VAL A 521 8.16 24.88 11.59
C VAL A 521 8.75 24.35 10.28
N SER A 522 9.30 25.25 9.47
CA SER A 522 10.04 24.85 8.25
C SER A 522 11.54 24.73 8.52
N ARG A 523 12.19 23.68 8.00
CA ARG A 523 13.63 23.39 8.13
C ARG A 523 14.22 23.05 6.76
N ARG A 524 15.49 23.40 6.54
CA ARG A 524 16.25 22.98 5.34
C ARG A 524 17.07 21.72 5.63
N GLY A 525 17.28 20.90 4.61
CA GLY A 525 18.07 19.68 4.67
C GLY A 525 17.29 18.45 5.12
N ARG A 526 18.01 17.34 5.31
CA ARG A 526 17.42 16.06 5.75
C ARG A 526 17.21 16.05 7.26
N PRO A 527 16.07 15.54 7.76
CA PRO A 527 15.83 15.42 9.19
C PRO A 527 16.81 14.43 9.83
N ARG A 528 17.43 14.84 10.94
CA ARG A 528 18.19 13.92 11.80
C ARG A 528 17.21 13.22 12.74
N PHE A 529 16.61 12.12 12.28
CA PHE A 529 15.52 11.45 13.01
C PHE A 529 15.87 11.04 14.45
N ALA A 530 17.10 10.60 14.72
CA ALA A 530 17.51 10.27 16.09
C ALA A 530 17.45 11.49 17.03
N ALA A 531 17.95 12.65 16.57
CA ALA A 531 17.87 13.89 17.33
C ALA A 531 16.43 14.36 17.49
N LEU A 532 15.63 14.31 16.42
CA LEU A 532 14.21 14.65 16.46
C LEU A 532 13.44 13.76 17.46
N PHE A 533 13.66 12.45 17.44
CA PHE A 533 12.99 11.54 18.36
C PHE A 533 13.44 11.74 19.81
N ARG A 534 14.70 12.14 20.05
CA ARG A 534 15.19 12.54 21.39
C ARG A 534 14.50 13.81 21.88
N GLU A 535 14.47 14.87 21.07
CA GLU A 535 13.73 16.11 21.34
C GLU A 535 12.28 15.81 21.71
N LEU A 536 11.62 14.93 20.95
CA LEU A 536 10.24 14.51 21.23
C LEU A 536 10.09 13.68 22.52
N ILE A 537 11.12 12.92 22.95
CA ILE A 537 11.14 12.24 24.25
C ILE A 537 11.22 13.25 25.38
N ASP A 538 12.12 14.21 25.24
CA ASP A 538 12.47 15.18 26.27
C ASP A 538 11.31 16.18 26.47
N ASP A 539 10.64 16.59 25.40
CA ASP A 539 9.37 17.34 25.42
C ASP A 539 8.22 16.64 26.17
N MET A 540 8.30 15.32 26.32
CA MET A 540 7.34 14.55 27.13
C MET A 540 7.83 14.33 28.57
N ALA A 541 9.02 14.78 28.93
CA ALA A 541 9.71 14.41 30.15
C ALA A 541 9.59 15.40 31.33
N ASP A 542 8.95 16.58 31.24
CA ASP A 542 8.87 17.54 32.40
C ASP A 542 7.65 18.50 32.36
N PRO A 543 7.13 19.11 33.48
CA PRO A 543 7.50 19.03 34.91
C PRO A 543 6.34 18.91 35.95
N ASP A 544 5.11 18.49 35.62
CA ASP A 544 3.97 18.51 36.58
C ASP A 544 3.86 17.29 37.53
N SER A 545 4.94 16.54 37.72
CA SER A 545 4.95 15.39 38.65
C SER A 545 5.25 15.75 40.11
N GLY A 546 5.23 17.03 40.45
CA GLY A 546 5.60 17.55 41.76
C GLY A 546 4.64 18.58 42.34
N ALA A 547 3.32 18.40 42.29
CA ALA A 547 2.40 19.08 43.21
C ALA A 547 0.99 18.46 43.18
N GLN A 548 0.45 18.20 44.38
CA GLN A 548 -0.96 17.90 44.68
C GLN A 548 -1.48 16.48 44.41
N ASP A 549 -0.77 15.48 44.92
CA ASP A 549 -1.44 14.33 45.55
C ASP A 549 -1.65 14.67 47.03
N ASP A 550 -2.65 15.50 47.36
CA ASP A 550 -3.21 15.51 48.70
C ASP A 550 -4.75 15.73 48.68
N GLU A 551 -5.42 14.69 49.18
CA GLU A 551 -6.67 14.73 49.94
C GLU A 551 -8.03 15.00 49.26
N ALA A 552 -8.12 15.47 48.01
CA ALA A 552 -9.43 15.73 47.38
C ALA A 552 -10.13 14.49 46.76
N GLY A 553 -9.40 13.41 46.48
CA GLY A 553 -9.90 12.26 45.71
C GLY A 553 -10.75 11.23 46.47
N ARG A 554 -10.76 11.26 47.81
CA ARG A 554 -11.41 10.20 48.62
C ARG A 554 -12.92 10.40 48.85
N ARG A 555 -13.52 11.56 48.54
CA ARG A 555 -14.94 11.82 48.83
C ARG A 555 -15.93 11.65 47.67
N ARG A 556 -15.49 11.41 46.44
CA ARG A 556 -16.38 11.33 45.25
C ARG A 556 -16.66 9.91 44.72
N ARG A 557 -16.50 8.87 45.54
CA ARG A 557 -16.93 7.49 45.19
C ARG A 557 -18.27 7.14 45.84
N ARG A 558 -19.36 7.83 45.49
CA ARG A 558 -20.71 7.29 45.66
C ARG A 558 -21.61 7.71 44.49
N ARG A 559 -22.11 6.68 43.79
CA ARG A 559 -23.24 6.63 42.84
C ARG A 559 -23.07 7.30 41.46
N ALA A 560 -22.78 6.48 40.45
CA ALA A 560 -23.27 6.66 39.08
C ALA A 560 -23.44 5.27 38.41
N PRO A 561 -24.50 5.04 37.61
CA PRO A 561 -24.83 3.73 37.05
C PRO A 561 -23.92 3.38 35.85
N ALA A 562 -23.87 2.08 35.56
CA ALA A 562 -23.00 1.43 34.58
C ALA A 562 -22.98 2.12 33.20
N ARG A 563 -21.97 2.97 32.97
CA ARG A 563 -21.51 3.35 31.63
C ARG A 563 -20.22 2.60 31.33
N LEU A 564 -20.20 1.99 30.15
CA LEU A 564 -19.10 1.35 29.44
C LEU A 564 -17.72 1.73 30.03
N VAL A 565 -17.14 0.82 30.82
CA VAL A 565 -15.79 0.97 31.37
C VAL A 565 -14.81 1.01 30.21
N ARG A 566 -14.45 2.22 29.75
CA ARG A 566 -13.36 2.44 28.81
C ARG A 566 -12.07 1.93 29.45
N PRO A 567 -11.20 1.20 28.73
CA PRO A 567 -9.89 0.89 29.28
C PRO A 567 -9.16 2.21 29.48
N PRO A 568 -8.69 2.52 30.70
CA PRO A 568 -7.86 3.69 30.91
C PRO A 568 -6.58 3.52 30.09
N CYS A 569 -6.20 4.55 29.33
CA CYS A 569 -4.89 4.65 28.71
C CYS A 569 -3.87 4.74 29.85
N ARG A 570 -3.38 3.59 30.32
CA ARG A 570 -2.55 3.48 31.54
C ARG A 570 -1.05 3.61 31.27
N SER A 571 -0.66 3.91 30.04
CA SER A 571 0.71 4.22 29.66
C SER A 571 0.71 5.61 29.03
N THR A 572 1.07 6.63 29.80
CA THR A 572 1.21 8.01 29.32
C THR A 572 2.47 8.20 28.44
N ARG A 573 3.21 7.13 28.12
CA ARG A 573 4.62 7.19 27.70
C ARG A 573 4.96 6.51 26.37
N ASP A 574 3.99 5.97 25.61
CA ASP A 574 4.26 5.21 24.38
C ASP A 574 4.11 6.07 23.11
N VAL A 575 5.14 6.07 22.25
CA VAL A 575 5.20 6.83 20.99
C VAL A 575 5.02 5.90 19.80
N GLY A 576 4.04 6.19 18.95
CA GLY A 576 3.84 5.45 17.70
C GLY A 576 4.43 6.24 16.54
N ILE A 577 5.36 5.65 15.79
CA ILE A 577 5.90 6.26 14.57
C ILE A 577 5.18 5.62 13.38
N TYR A 578 4.69 6.45 12.47
CA TYR A 578 4.01 6.06 11.24
C TYR A 578 4.75 6.71 10.10
N ALA A 579 5.29 5.95 9.15
CA ALA A 579 6.02 6.50 8.02
C ALA A 579 5.39 6.08 6.69
N CYS A 580 5.34 7.01 5.74
CA CYS A 580 4.93 6.80 4.35
C CYS A 580 5.77 7.67 3.40
N GLY A 581 6.62 7.05 2.58
CA GLY A 581 7.47 7.77 1.65
C GLY A 581 8.49 6.86 0.95
N PRO A 582 9.57 7.43 0.38
CA PRO A 582 10.60 6.66 -0.31
C PRO A 582 11.37 5.70 0.64
N ASP A 583 11.85 4.57 0.12
CA ASP A 583 12.60 3.55 0.88
C ASP A 583 13.79 4.13 1.67
N ALA A 584 14.51 5.08 1.08
CA ALA A 584 15.62 5.76 1.74
C ALA A 584 15.17 6.52 3.00
N MET A 585 14.00 7.16 2.95
CA MET A 585 13.41 7.83 4.11
C MET A 585 13.03 6.81 5.19
N PHE A 586 12.45 5.68 4.80
CA PHE A 586 12.11 4.61 5.73
C PHE A 586 13.35 4.08 6.45
N ALA A 587 14.43 3.82 5.73
CA ALA A 587 15.69 3.39 6.31
C ALA A 587 16.21 4.40 7.35
N ASP A 588 16.15 5.70 7.06
CA ASP A 588 16.55 6.76 7.98
C ASP A 588 15.65 6.82 9.23
N VAL A 589 14.33 6.68 9.08
CA VAL A 589 13.38 6.62 10.19
C VAL A 589 13.66 5.41 11.08
N HIS A 590 13.84 4.23 10.50
CA HIS A 590 14.13 3.01 11.24
C HIS A 590 15.46 3.10 11.99
N ARG A 591 16.52 3.63 11.36
CA ARG A 591 17.81 3.86 12.01
C ARG A 591 17.69 4.81 13.19
N GLY A 592 17.00 5.94 13.00
CA GLY A 592 16.78 6.92 14.07
C GLY A 592 15.98 6.32 15.24
N ALA A 593 14.91 5.59 14.97
CA ALA A 593 14.11 4.93 15.99
C ALA A 593 14.90 3.84 16.75
N ALA A 594 15.71 3.06 16.03
CA ALA A 594 16.55 2.02 16.63
C ALA A 594 17.64 2.60 17.54
N GLU A 595 18.27 3.71 17.16
CA GLU A 595 19.28 4.40 17.97
C GLU A 595 18.70 4.88 19.31
N VAL A 596 17.53 5.51 19.26
CA VAL A 596 16.84 6.05 20.43
C VAL A 596 16.30 4.95 21.33
N SER A 597 15.78 3.87 20.73
CA SER A 597 15.28 2.71 21.48
C SER A 597 16.35 1.98 22.30
N ARG A 598 17.64 2.16 21.99
CA ARG A 598 18.74 1.60 22.81
C ARG A 598 18.87 2.27 24.16
N HIS A 599 18.46 3.54 24.27
CA HIS A 599 18.68 4.38 25.44
C HIS A 599 17.37 4.75 26.17
N SER A 600 16.22 4.37 25.62
CA SER A 600 14.91 4.67 26.19
C SER A 600 14.05 3.42 26.28
N SER A 601 13.42 3.21 27.44
CA SER A 601 12.43 2.13 27.66
C SER A 601 11.05 2.45 27.08
N ARG A 602 10.86 3.64 26.49
CA ARG A 602 9.61 4.01 25.80
C ARG A 602 9.47 3.17 24.54
N ILE A 603 8.30 2.55 24.36
CA ILE A 603 8.10 1.57 23.29
C ILE A 603 7.86 2.29 21.98
N TRP A 604 8.73 2.06 21.01
CA TRP A 604 8.63 2.56 19.64
C TRP A 604 8.08 1.45 18.74
N ALA A 605 6.88 1.66 18.21
CA ALA A 605 6.44 0.88 17.06
C ALA A 605 6.57 1.77 15.83
N VAL A 606 7.48 1.41 14.93
CA VAL A 606 7.59 2.02 13.60
C VAL A 606 6.68 1.23 12.67
N HIS A 607 5.57 1.83 12.28
CA HIS A 607 4.66 1.32 11.27
C HIS A 607 5.04 1.94 9.94
N GLY A 608 5.55 1.12 9.02
CA GLY A 608 5.82 1.55 7.66
C GLY A 608 4.76 1.07 6.71
N GLU A 609 4.13 2.00 5.97
CA GLU A 609 3.24 1.65 4.88
C GLU A 609 3.80 2.14 3.55
N GLU A 610 4.06 1.19 2.66
CA GLU A 610 4.33 1.46 1.25
C GLU A 610 3.00 1.64 0.52
N PHE A 611 2.54 2.89 0.46
CA PHE A 611 1.60 3.33 -0.57
C PHE A 611 2.38 3.63 -1.87
N ASN A 612 3.18 2.66 -2.32
CA ASN A 612 3.95 2.73 -3.56
C ASN A 612 3.02 2.42 -4.74
N TRP A 613 2.27 3.42 -5.20
CA TRP A 613 1.53 3.36 -6.44
C TRP A 613 1.87 4.51 -7.40
#